data_AF-A0A6I8UIM6-F1
#
_entry.id   AF-A0A6I8UIM6-F1
#
_cell.length_a   1.000
_cell.length_b   1.000
_cell.length_c   1.000
_cell.angle_alpha   90.00
_cell.angle_beta   90.00
_cell.angle_gamma   90.00
#
_symmetry.space_group_name_H-M   'P 1'
#
loop_
_entity.id
_entity.type
_entity.pdbx_description
1 polymer ?
#
loop_
_entity_poly.entity_id
_entity_poly.type
_entity_poly.pdbx_seq_one_letter_code
_entity_poly.pdbx_strand_id
1 'polypeptide(L)'
;MSSNFGPGPAAYMLPSQFDKGAGRGPQYSFGRRTGKKTIDVVGPGPAAYKVDNVTRHGRSDGLQFSILRRRPIKPAKIRYDFD
;
A
#
# COMPACT_ATOMS: atom_id res chain seq x y z
N MET A 1 64.82 41.59 3.08
CA MET A 1 64.60 40.21 3.56
C MET A 1 63.13 40.08 3.94
N SER A 2 62.31 39.44 3.11
CA SER A 2 60.88 39.22 3.40
C SER A 2 60.73 37.91 4.16
N SER A 3 60.60 37.99 5.48
CA SER A 3 60.26 36.84 6.33
C SER A 3 58.76 36.58 6.22
N ASN A 4 58.37 35.55 5.48
CA ASN A 4 56.99 35.07 5.44
C ASN A 4 56.61 34.54 6.84
N PHE A 5 55.97 35.38 7.65
CA PHE A 5 55.36 35.01 8.92
C PHE A 5 54.01 34.33 8.66
N GLY A 6 54.05 33.10 8.21
CA GLY A 6 52.83 32.34 8.03
C GLY A 6 53.12 30.89 7.64
N PRO A 7 52.48 29.92 8.29
CA PRO A 7 52.47 28.56 7.79
C PRO A 7 52.01 28.54 6.32
N GLY A 8 52.74 27.82 5.47
CA GLY A 8 52.34 27.61 4.08
C GLY A 8 50.98 26.91 3.99
N PRO A 9 50.31 26.94 2.82
CA PRO A 9 48.93 26.48 2.65
C PRO A 9 48.68 24.99 2.97
N ALA A 10 49.73 24.19 3.15
CA ALA A 10 49.67 22.78 3.53
C ALA A 10 50.16 22.49 4.97
N ALA A 11 50.47 23.51 5.77
CA ALA A 11 51.03 23.32 7.11
C ALA A 11 50.01 22.82 8.15
N TYR A 12 48.71 22.93 7.86
CA TYR A 12 47.64 22.47 8.74
C TYR A 12 47.04 21.17 8.20
N MET A 13 47.22 20.07 8.93
CA MET A 13 46.46 18.85 8.69
C MET A 13 45.08 18.99 9.33
N LEU A 14 44.03 19.02 8.50
CA LEU A 14 42.65 18.97 8.98
C LEU A 14 42.35 17.53 9.46
N PRO A 15 41.68 17.36 10.62
CA PRO A 15 41.21 16.05 11.03
C PRO A 15 40.27 15.48 9.96
N SER A 16 40.42 14.19 9.66
CA SER A 16 39.58 13.51 8.67
C SER A 16 38.12 13.56 9.11
N GLN A 17 37.29 14.23 8.32
CA GLN A 17 35.83 14.23 8.48
C GLN A 17 35.20 12.83 8.33
N PHE A 18 35.97 11.84 7.88
CA PHE A 18 35.55 10.45 7.74
C PHE A 18 35.90 9.59 8.97
N ASP A 19 36.65 10.13 9.93
CA ASP A 19 36.97 9.40 11.16
C ASP A 19 35.76 9.40 12.09
N LYS A 20 34.99 8.29 12.02
CA LYS A 20 34.00 7.68 12.95
C LYS A 20 33.14 8.57 13.88
N GLY A 21 33.16 9.88 13.74
CA GLY A 21 32.58 10.86 14.67
C GLY A 21 32.51 12.28 14.09
N ALA A 22 33.31 12.63 13.08
CA ALA A 22 33.31 13.95 12.44
C ALA A 22 32.23 14.12 11.33
N GLY A 23 30.99 13.68 11.57
CA GLY A 23 29.92 13.87 10.57
C GLY A 23 28.63 13.08 10.75
N ARG A 24 28.45 12.35 11.85
CA ARG A 24 27.18 11.67 12.10
C ARG A 24 26.22 12.64 12.78
N GLY A 25 25.44 13.36 11.98
CA GLY A 25 24.23 14.03 12.44
C GLY A 25 23.29 13.05 13.16
N PRO A 26 22.27 13.55 13.89
CA PRO A 26 21.44 12.71 14.75
C PRO A 26 20.78 11.57 13.95
N GLN A 27 20.98 10.33 14.41
CA GLN A 27 20.33 9.15 13.86
C GLN A 27 19.02 8.90 14.59
N TYR A 28 17.90 9.06 13.88
CA TYR A 28 16.57 8.73 14.40
C TYR A 28 16.13 7.38 13.86
N SER A 29 15.60 6.52 14.74
CA SER A 29 14.94 5.28 14.37
C SER A 29 13.47 5.33 14.74
N PHE A 30 12.60 4.97 13.82
CA PHE A 30 11.19 4.73 14.14
C PHE A 30 11.01 3.35 14.76
N GLY A 31 9.93 3.19 15.56
CA GLY A 31 9.64 1.98 16.32
C GLY A 31 9.57 0.69 15.49
N ARG A 32 9.62 -0.45 16.18
CA ARG A 32 9.62 -1.79 15.59
C ARG A 32 8.40 -2.00 14.70
N ARG A 33 8.57 -2.65 13.55
CA ARG A 33 7.44 -3.16 12.75
C ARG A 33 6.61 -4.08 13.62
N THR A 34 5.42 -3.64 14.04
CA THR A 34 4.39 -4.54 14.58
C THR A 34 4.20 -5.62 13.52
N GLY A 35 4.42 -6.88 13.91
CA GLY A 35 4.43 -8.01 12.99
C GLY A 35 3.26 -7.90 12.02
N LYS A 36 3.48 -8.24 10.74
CA LYS A 36 2.39 -8.39 9.79
C LYS A 36 1.38 -9.28 10.48
N LYS A 37 0.27 -8.70 10.94
CA LYS A 37 -0.94 -9.50 11.10
C LYS A 37 -1.11 -10.02 9.69
N THR A 38 -0.85 -11.31 9.47
CA THR A 38 -1.56 -12.05 8.45
C THR A 38 -3.00 -11.74 8.79
N ILE A 39 -3.50 -10.68 8.18
CA ILE A 39 -4.91 -10.46 8.07
C ILE A 39 -5.25 -11.66 7.21
N ASP A 40 -5.61 -12.76 7.87
CA ASP A 40 -6.41 -13.80 7.25
C ASP A 40 -7.63 -13.02 6.80
N VAL A 41 -7.56 -12.51 5.57
CA VAL A 41 -8.59 -11.63 5.04
C VAL A 41 -9.82 -12.50 5.02
N VAL A 42 -10.70 -12.29 6.01
CA VAL A 42 -12.02 -12.91 6.12
C VAL A 42 -12.87 -12.25 5.03
N GLY A 43 -12.53 -12.52 3.78
CA GLY A 43 -13.08 -11.80 2.65
C GLY A 43 -12.47 -12.26 1.34
N PRO A 44 -13.28 -12.35 0.28
CA PRO A 44 -12.78 -12.65 -1.04
C PRO A 44 -11.82 -11.54 -1.48
N GLY A 45 -10.72 -11.91 -2.13
CA GLY A 45 -9.65 -10.98 -2.50
C GLY A 45 -10.11 -9.86 -3.45
N PRO A 46 -9.27 -8.82 -3.65
CA PRO A 46 -9.55 -7.82 -4.68
C PRO A 46 -9.74 -8.52 -6.03
N ALA A 47 -10.87 -8.27 -6.70
CA ALA A 47 -11.33 -8.95 -7.92
C ALA A 47 -11.92 -10.37 -7.78
N ALA A 48 -12.16 -10.87 -6.57
CA ALA A 48 -12.84 -12.16 -6.40
C ALA A 48 -14.36 -12.09 -6.64
N TYR A 49 -14.95 -10.89 -6.66
CA TYR A 49 -16.34 -10.70 -7.09
C TYR A 49 -16.43 -10.53 -8.61
N LYS A 50 -17.23 -11.37 -9.28
CA LYS A 50 -17.62 -11.17 -10.68
C LYS A 50 -18.71 -10.11 -10.75
N VAL A 51 -18.39 -8.93 -11.30
CA VAL A 51 -19.33 -7.80 -11.44
C VAL A 51 -19.94 -7.73 -12.85
N ASP A 52 -19.56 -8.65 -13.75
CA ASP A 52 -19.91 -8.63 -15.18
C ASP A 52 -21.43 -8.49 -15.45
N ASN A 53 -22.26 -9.02 -14.55
CA ASN A 53 -23.72 -9.02 -14.70
C ASN A 53 -24.41 -8.17 -13.61
N VAL A 54 -23.74 -7.19 -13.01
CA VAL A 54 -24.31 -6.32 -11.97
C VAL A 54 -24.15 -4.85 -12.33
N THR A 55 -25.26 -4.14 -12.48
CA THR A 55 -25.32 -2.68 -12.66
C THR A 55 -25.77 -1.99 -11.38
N ARG A 56 -25.70 -0.65 -11.36
CA ARG A 56 -26.21 0.20 -10.26
C ARG A 56 -27.66 -0.12 -9.85
N HIS A 57 -28.46 -0.65 -10.77
CA HIS A 57 -29.88 -0.95 -10.56
C HIS A 57 -30.17 -2.44 -10.34
N GLY A 58 -29.15 -3.29 -10.23
CA GLY A 58 -29.29 -4.73 -9.99
C GLY A 58 -28.66 -5.58 -11.09
N ARG A 59 -29.03 -6.88 -11.13
CA ARG A 59 -28.49 -7.83 -12.10
C ARG A 59 -28.84 -7.41 -13.53
N SER A 60 -27.81 -7.23 -14.37
CA SER A 60 -27.94 -6.99 -15.80
C SER A 60 -27.68 -8.30 -16.55
N ASP A 61 -28.57 -9.26 -16.38
CA ASP A 61 -28.62 -10.35 -17.34
C ASP A 61 -29.15 -9.76 -18.65
N GLY A 62 -28.37 -9.85 -19.73
CA GLY A 62 -28.82 -9.45 -21.06
C GLY A 62 -30.09 -10.19 -21.48
N LEU A 63 -30.67 -9.84 -22.63
CA LEU A 63 -31.89 -10.49 -23.11
C LEU A 63 -31.63 -12.00 -23.33
N GLN A 64 -32.05 -12.82 -22.36
CA GLN A 64 -32.01 -14.27 -22.48
C GLN A 64 -33.22 -14.67 -23.33
N PHE A 65 -32.99 -15.15 -24.54
CA PHE A 65 -34.03 -15.70 -25.39
C PHE A 65 -34.03 -17.22 -25.27
N SER A 66 -35.21 -17.80 -25.10
CA SER A 66 -35.41 -19.25 -25.03
C SER A 66 -36.49 -19.61 -26.04
N ILE A 67 -36.18 -20.51 -26.96
CA ILE A 67 -37.18 -21.09 -27.89
C ILE A 67 -38.10 -22.07 -27.12
N LEU A 68 -37.68 -22.53 -25.94
CA LEU A 68 -38.43 -23.45 -25.07
C LEU A 68 -39.22 -22.70 -23.98
N ARG A 69 -40.37 -23.27 -23.56
CA ARG A 69 -41.20 -22.74 -22.48
C ARG A 69 -40.40 -22.64 -21.17
N ARG A 70 -40.30 -21.43 -20.61
CA ARG A 70 -39.71 -21.21 -19.27
C ARG A 70 -40.59 -21.84 -18.21
N ARG A 71 -39.99 -22.64 -17.31
CA ARG A 71 -40.66 -23.05 -16.07
C ARG A 71 -40.91 -21.81 -15.22
N PRO A 72 -42.05 -21.72 -14.50
CA PRO A 72 -42.29 -20.61 -13.59
C PRO A 72 -41.15 -20.57 -12.57
N ILE A 73 -40.40 -19.48 -12.57
CA ILE A 73 -39.34 -19.25 -11.59
C ILE A 73 -40.06 -18.99 -10.27
N LYS A 74 -39.83 -19.82 -9.25
CA LYS A 74 -40.34 -19.54 -7.91
C LYS A 74 -39.75 -18.20 -7.47
N PRO A 75 -40.55 -17.22 -7.03
CA PRO A 75 -40.01 -15.95 -6.57
C PRO A 75 -39.06 -16.22 -5.41
N ALA A 76 -37.87 -15.61 -5.45
CA ALA A 76 -36.95 -15.66 -4.33
C ALA A 76 -37.64 -15.09 -3.09
N LYS A 77 -37.61 -15.84 -1.97
CA LYS A 77 -38.22 -15.40 -0.70
C LYS A 77 -37.40 -14.23 -0.17
N ILE A 78 -37.93 -13.02 -0.32
CA ILE A 78 -37.36 -11.81 0.30
C ILE A 78 -37.59 -11.98 1.81
N ARG A 79 -36.51 -12.07 2.59
CA ARG A 79 -36.57 -11.98 4.05
C ARG A 79 -36.42 -10.49 4.38
N TYR A 80 -37.44 -9.93 5.03
CA TYR A 80 -37.33 -8.61 5.63
C TYR A 80 -36.85 -8.82 7.05
N ASP A 81 -35.59 -8.50 7.32
CA ASP A 81 -35.08 -8.40 8.68
C ASP A 81 -35.36 -6.96 9.14
N PHE A 82 -36.43 -6.81 9.92
CA PHE A 82 -36.73 -5.59 10.68
C PHE A 82 -36.23 -5.83 12.10
N ASP A 83 -35.10 -5.22 12.45
CA ASP A 83 -34.70 -4.95 13.84
C ASP A 83 -35.03 -3.48 14.17
#